data_AF-A0A7C7SZG2-F1
#
_entry.id   AF-A0A7C7SZG2-F1
#
_cell.length_a   1.000
_cell.length_b   1.000
_cell.length_c   1.000
_cell.angle_alpha   90.00
_cell.angle_beta   90.00
_cell.angle_gamma   90.00
#
_symmetry.space_group_name_H-M   'P 1'
#
loop_
_entity.id
_entity.type
_entity.pdbx_description
1 polymer ?
#
loop_
_entity_poly.entity_id
_entity_poly.type
_entity_poly.pdbx_seq_one_letter_code
_entity_poly.pdbx_strand_id
1 'polypeptide(L)'
;MSALLETAEQMLVNRIISNAMPFTGRTKAGLGLAALTGLLVLTGFGFLVYAAFLWMNANYEPQVAAFYAGAGAFALAIITTLAAYLIMQYKQRRAEKARQELLQTIHLAMDVADEELSKPINENPKTTLLLASLAGYILADRFL
;
A
#
# COMPACT_ATOMS: atom_id res chain seq x y z
N MET A 1 35.23 -1.77 -0.12
CA MET A 1 34.62 -1.40 1.18
C MET A 1 33.88 -0.05 1.14
N SER A 2 34.34 0.96 0.39
CA SER A 2 33.65 2.25 0.22
C SER A 2 32.30 2.15 -0.51
N ALA A 3 32.20 1.33 -1.55
CA ALA A 3 30.98 1.20 -2.36
C ALA A 3 29.76 0.68 -1.58
N LEU A 4 29.95 -0.20 -0.60
CA LEU A 4 28.88 -0.73 0.26
C LEU A 4 28.38 0.31 1.27
N LEU A 5 29.27 1.19 1.71
CA LEU A 5 28.94 2.31 2.61
C LEU A 5 28.13 3.37 1.86
N GLU A 6 28.53 3.67 0.62
CA GLU A 6 27.86 4.64 -0.25
C GLU A 6 26.46 4.17 -0.68
N THR A 7 26.27 2.87 -0.92
CA THR A 7 24.94 2.27 -1.18
C THR A 7 24.07 2.21 0.07
N ALA A 8 24.65 1.93 1.25
CA ALA A 8 23.92 1.98 2.52
C ALA A 8 23.45 3.41 2.84
N GLU A 9 24.29 4.40 2.56
CA GLU A 9 23.99 5.82 2.75
C GLU A 9 22.90 6.29 1.76
N GLN A 10 23.00 5.93 0.48
CA GLN A 10 21.94 6.21 -0.49
C GLN A 10 20.63 5.52 -0.15
N MET A 11 20.65 4.30 0.40
CA MET A 11 19.44 3.62 0.89
C MET A 11 18.83 4.33 2.10
N LEU A 12 19.64 4.79 3.05
CA LEU A 12 19.16 5.52 4.24
C LEU A 12 18.58 6.89 3.85
N VAL A 13 19.28 7.62 2.98
CA VAL A 13 18.83 8.92 2.48
C VAL A 13 17.56 8.76 1.67
N ASN A 14 17.48 7.79 0.75
CA ASN A 14 16.24 7.51 0.03
C ASN A 14 15.13 7.07 0.96
N ARG A 15 15.40 6.36 2.06
CA ARG A 15 14.36 5.91 3.01
C ARG A 15 13.87 7.03 3.94
N ILE A 16 14.72 7.98 4.27
CA ILE A 16 14.36 9.19 5.05
C ILE A 16 13.62 10.20 4.17
N ILE A 17 14.05 10.39 2.91
CA ILE A 17 13.43 11.30 1.95
C ILE A 17 12.12 10.70 1.39
N SER A 18 12.06 9.38 1.16
CA SER A 18 10.85 8.67 0.74
C SER A 18 9.88 8.46 1.90
N ASN A 19 9.62 9.50 2.69
CA ASN A 19 8.64 9.55 3.75
C ASN A 19 7.18 9.37 3.23
N ALA A 20 6.94 8.38 2.38
CA ALA A 20 5.74 7.60 2.41
C ALA A 20 5.77 6.82 3.73
N MET A 21 5.27 7.46 4.79
CA MET A 21 5.02 6.83 6.09
C MET A 21 4.71 5.33 5.90
N PRO A 22 5.59 4.42 6.32
CA PRO A 22 5.24 3.02 6.41
C PRO A 22 4.42 2.82 7.68
N PHE A 23 3.30 3.53 7.82
CA PHE A 23 2.22 3.12 8.72
C PHE A 23 1.36 2.07 7.99
N THR A 24 2.01 1.01 7.53
CA THR A 24 1.36 -0.22 7.06
C THR A 24 1.68 -1.37 7.98
N GLY A 25 1.83 -1.11 9.27
CA GLY A 25 1.28 -2.01 10.28
C GLY A 25 -0.14 -1.54 10.54
N ARG A 26 -1.16 -2.22 9.98
CA ARG A 26 -2.55 -2.04 10.43
C ARG A 26 -2.62 -2.51 11.88
N THR A 27 -2.18 -1.67 12.81
CA THR A 27 -2.42 -1.91 14.22
C THR A 27 -3.94 -1.92 14.42
N LYS A 28 -4.46 -2.86 15.21
CA LYS A 28 -5.90 -2.93 15.50
C LYS A 28 -6.45 -1.58 15.98
N ALA A 29 -5.61 -0.80 16.67
CA ALA A 29 -5.87 0.58 17.07
C ALA A 29 -6.08 1.53 15.88
N GLY A 30 -5.22 1.50 14.85
CA GLY A 30 -5.37 2.35 13.66
C GLY A 30 -6.63 2.05 12.86
N LEU A 31 -7.05 0.79 12.79
CA LEU A 31 -8.29 0.39 12.12
C LEU A 31 -9.52 0.85 12.91
N GLY A 32 -9.47 0.76 14.24
CA GLY A 32 -10.51 1.29 15.14
C GLY A 32 -10.65 2.81 15.04
N LEU A 33 -9.53 3.55 15.07
CA LEU A 33 -9.51 5.00 14.87
C LEU A 33 -10.09 5.39 13.51
N ALA A 34 -9.68 4.72 12.43
CA ALA A 34 -10.20 5.00 11.09
C ALA A 34 -11.71 4.74 10.98
N ALA A 35 -12.20 3.64 11.59
CA ALA A 35 -13.64 3.35 11.63
C ALA A 35 -14.41 4.41 12.42
N LEU A 36 -13.88 4.84 13.58
CA LEU A 36 -14.50 5.85 14.42
C LEU A 36 -14.54 7.22 13.73
N THR A 37 -13.45 7.62 13.08
CA THR A 37 -13.41 8.84 12.25
C THR A 37 -14.41 8.74 11.10
N GLY A 38 -14.48 7.60 10.42
CA GLY A 38 -15.46 7.37 9.35
C GLY A 38 -16.90 7.56 9.84
N LEU A 39 -17.23 7.00 11.00
CA LEU A 39 -18.58 7.11 11.60
C LEU A 39 -18.91 8.56 11.99
N LEU A 40 -17.95 9.27 12.61
CA LEU A 40 -18.10 10.70 12.97
C LEU A 40 -18.33 11.57 11.74
N VAL A 41 -17.55 11.35 10.67
CA VAL A 41 -17.69 12.09 9.41
C VAL A 41 -19.06 11.81 8.77
N LEU A 42 -19.50 10.55 8.75
CA LEU A 42 -20.79 10.17 8.17
C LEU A 42 -21.96 10.81 8.94
N THR A 43 -21.89 10.76 10.28
CA THR A 43 -22.89 11.42 11.15
C THR A 43 -22.92 12.92 10.92
N GLY A 44 -21.76 13.58 10.92
CA GLY A 44 -21.65 15.02 10.68
C GLY A 44 -22.17 15.43 9.31
N PHE A 45 -21.86 14.63 8.28
CA PHE A 45 -22.36 14.85 6.92
C PHE A 45 -23.88 14.73 6.84
N GLY A 46 -24.48 13.75 7.51
CA GLY A 46 -25.93 13.61 7.62
C GLY A 46 -26.60 14.84 8.25
N PHE A 47 -26.04 15.37 9.34
CA PHE A 47 -26.54 16.59 9.97
C PHE A 47 -26.39 17.82 9.06
N LEU A 48 -25.30 17.92 8.30
CA LEU A 48 -25.08 19.03 7.36
C LEU A 48 -26.13 19.00 6.24
N VAL A 49 -26.38 17.84 5.64
CA VAL A 49 -27.41 17.68 4.61
C VAL A 49 -28.80 18.02 5.17
N TYR A 50 -29.11 17.57 6.39
CA TYR A 50 -30.37 17.90 7.04
C TYR A 50 -30.53 19.39 7.34
N ALA A 51 -29.47 20.05 7.84
CA ALA A 51 -29.47 21.49 8.08
C ALA A 51 -29.64 22.29 6.78
N ALA A 52 -28.97 21.88 5.70
CA ALA A 52 -29.14 22.47 4.38
C ALA A 52 -30.57 22.32 3.87
N PHE A 53 -31.18 21.13 4.04
CA PHE A 53 -32.58 20.90 3.68
C PHE A 53 -33.54 21.79 4.49
N LEU A 54 -33.36 21.90 5.81
CA LEU A 54 -34.18 22.79 6.65
C LEU A 54 -34.09 24.25 6.21
N TRP A 55 -32.89 24.73 5.90
CA TRP A 55 -32.69 26.09 5.41
C TRP A 55 -33.38 26.31 4.05
N MET A 56 -33.30 25.34 3.14
CA MET A 56 -33.99 25.44 1.85
C MET A 56 -35.51 25.38 2.02
N ASN A 57 -36.02 24.53 2.91
CA ASN A 57 -37.45 24.41 3.18
C ASN A 57 -38.05 25.68 3.82
N ALA A 58 -37.22 26.51 4.47
CA ALA A 58 -37.65 27.81 5.00
C ALA A 58 -37.76 28.90 3.90
N ASN A 59 -37.12 28.72 2.74
CA ASN A 59 -37.05 29.73 1.68
C ASN A 59 -37.71 29.31 0.36
N TYR A 60 -37.93 28.01 0.15
CA TYR A 60 -38.43 27.42 -1.08
C TYR A 60 -39.53 26.39 -0.79
N GLU A 61 -40.32 26.06 -1.81
CA GLU A 61 -41.27 24.95 -1.71
C GLU A 61 -40.54 23.62 -1.42
N PRO A 62 -41.15 22.72 -0.62
CA PRO A 62 -40.51 21.47 -0.16
C PRO A 62 -39.97 20.60 -1.29
N GLN A 63 -40.65 20.62 -2.45
CA GLN A 63 -40.29 19.84 -3.63
C GLN A 63 -38.96 20.31 -4.23
N VAL A 64 -38.78 21.62 -4.31
CA VAL A 64 -37.58 22.26 -4.85
C VAL A 64 -36.39 22.07 -3.89
N ALA A 65 -36.63 22.20 -2.58
CA ALA A 65 -35.62 21.96 -1.55
C ALA A 65 -35.08 20.52 -1.58
N ALA A 66 -35.98 19.53 -1.73
CA ALA A 66 -35.59 18.12 -1.81
C ALA A 66 -34.76 17.82 -3.07
N PHE A 67 -35.12 18.41 -4.21
CA PHE A 67 -34.38 18.22 -5.47
C PHE A 67 -32.95 18.74 -5.36
N TYR A 68 -32.74 19.96 -4.87
CA TYR A 68 -31.41 20.54 -4.74
C TYR A 68 -30.56 19.84 -3.68
N ALA A 69 -31.14 19.47 -2.54
CA ALA A 69 -30.42 18.71 -1.51
C ALA A 69 -29.98 17.34 -2.04
N GLY A 70 -30.88 16.64 -2.75
CA GLY A 70 -30.57 15.36 -3.39
C GLY A 70 -29.52 15.50 -4.49
N ALA A 71 -29.64 16.49 -5.37
CA ALA A 71 -28.68 16.77 -6.43
C ALA A 71 -27.29 17.11 -5.87
N GLY A 72 -27.22 17.92 -4.81
CA GLY A 72 -25.98 18.26 -4.12
C GLY A 72 -25.31 17.04 -3.48
N ALA A 73 -26.09 16.20 -2.78
CA ALA A 73 -25.58 14.96 -2.21
C ALA A 73 -25.08 13.99 -3.28
N PHE A 74 -25.80 13.88 -4.41
CA PHE A 74 -25.41 13.05 -5.53
C PHE A 74 -24.13 13.53 -6.21
N ALA A 75 -23.96 14.84 -6.42
CA ALA A 75 -22.74 15.42 -6.95
C ALA A 75 -21.52 15.10 -6.06
N LEU A 76 -21.67 15.23 -4.74
CA LEU A 76 -20.62 14.86 -3.79
C LEU A 76 -20.31 13.36 -3.80
N ALA A 77 -21.33 12.51 -3.95
CA ALA A 77 -21.15 11.07 -4.08
C ALA A 77 -20.32 10.71 -5.33
N ILE A 78 -20.56 11.38 -6.46
CA ILE A 78 -19.76 11.19 -7.67
C ILE A 78 -18.30 11.61 -7.44
N ILE A 79 -18.07 12.79 -6.87
CA ILE A 79 -16.71 13.32 -6.63
C ILE A 79 -15.92 12.40 -5.69
N THR A 80 -16.54 11.97 -4.60
CA THR A 80 -15.91 11.06 -3.63
C THR A 80 -15.63 9.69 -4.21
N THR A 81 -16.53 9.14 -5.02
CA THR A 81 -16.34 7.87 -5.72
C THR A 81 -15.18 7.97 -6.72
N LEU A 82 -15.13 9.06 -7.49
CA LEU A 82 -14.06 9.29 -8.45
C LEU A 82 -12.70 9.43 -7.76
N ALA A 83 -12.63 10.19 -6.67
CA ALA A 83 -11.42 10.31 -5.86
C ALA A 83 -10.97 8.96 -5.29
N ALA A 84 -11.89 8.17 -4.74
CA ALA A 84 -11.60 6.84 -4.22
C ALA A 84 -11.07 5.90 -5.33
N TYR A 85 -11.67 5.94 -6.51
CA TYR A 85 -11.23 5.16 -7.67
C TYR A 85 -9.81 5.53 -8.10
N LEU A 86 -9.50 6.82 -8.20
CA LEU A 86 -8.15 7.31 -8.55
C LEU A 86 -7.10 6.88 -7.53
N ILE A 87 -7.40 6.98 -6.23
CA ILE A 87 -6.50 6.54 -5.15
C ILE A 87 -6.25 5.03 -5.25
N MET A 88 -7.30 4.24 -5.50
CA MET A 88 -7.18 2.80 -5.65
C MET A 88 -6.32 2.41 -6.85
N GLN A 89 -6.54 3.06 -8.00
CA GLN A 89 -5.77 2.82 -9.21
C GLN A 89 -4.28 3.20 -9.02
N TYR A 90 -4.01 4.32 -8.35
CA TYR A 90 -2.64 4.74 -8.04
C TYR A 90 -1.94 3.71 -7.12
N LYS A 91 -2.64 3.22 -6.10
CA LYS A 91 -2.11 2.23 -5.16
C LYS A 91 -1.81 0.89 -5.86
N GLN A 92 -2.69 0.43 -6.75
CA GLN A 92 -2.47 -0.80 -7.53
C GLN A 92 -1.24 -0.67 -8.42
N ARG A 93 -1.11 0.42 -9.18
CA ARG A 93 0.07 0.66 -10.03
C ARG A 93 1.37 0.71 -9.24
N ARG A 94 1.35 1.33 -8.05
CA ARG A 94 2.53 1.37 -7.18
C ARG A 94 2.91 -0.03 -6.66
N ALA A 95 1.92 -0.84 -6.30
CA ALA A 95 2.14 -2.21 -5.84
C ALA A 95 2.72 -3.11 -6.96
N GLU A 96 2.23 -2.95 -8.20
CA GLU A 96 2.76 -3.65 -9.37
C GLU A 96 4.20 -3.28 -9.67
N LYS A 97 4.55 -1.99 -9.63
CA LYS A 97 5.94 -1.53 -9.81
C LYS A 97 6.87 -2.10 -8.74
N ALA A 98 6.48 -2.03 -7.47
CA ALA A 98 7.27 -2.60 -6.38
C ALA A 98 7.47 -4.12 -6.54
N ARG A 99 6.46 -4.84 -7.04
CA ARG A 99 6.57 -6.27 -7.33
C ARG A 99 7.56 -6.54 -8.47
N GLN A 100 7.53 -5.73 -9.53
CA GLN A 100 8.47 -5.85 -10.65
C GLN A 100 9.91 -5.57 -10.22
N GLU A 101 10.14 -4.52 -9.44
CA GLU A 101 11.45 -4.18 -8.88
C GLU A 101 12.00 -5.31 -7.98
N LEU A 102 11.14 -5.92 -7.14
CA LEU A 102 11.51 -7.07 -6.33
C LEU A 102 11.89 -8.29 -7.18
N LEU A 103 11.12 -8.60 -8.22
CA LEU A 103 11.43 -9.71 -9.13
C LEU A 103 12.73 -9.49 -9.88
N GLN A 104 13.00 -8.26 -10.34
CA GLN A 104 14.27 -7.92 -10.97
C GLN A 104 15.44 -8.05 -10.00
N THR A 105 15.27 -7.62 -8.75
CA THR A 105 16.30 -7.76 -7.71
C THR A 105 16.59 -9.23 -7.40
N ILE A 106 15.56 -10.08 -7.36
CA ILE A 106 15.71 -11.53 -7.18
C ILE A 106 16.45 -12.14 -8.36
N HIS A 107 16.10 -11.79 -9.60
CA HIS A 107 16.81 -12.29 -10.77
C HIS A 107 18.29 -11.90 -10.77
N LEU A 108 18.60 -10.63 -10.49
CA LEU A 108 20.00 -10.18 -10.38
C LEU A 108 20.76 -10.93 -9.27
N ALA A 109 20.13 -11.17 -8.12
CA ALA A 109 20.73 -11.94 -7.05
C ALA A 109 20.96 -13.41 -7.45
N MET A 110 20.04 -14.00 -8.23
CA MET A 110 20.20 -15.36 -8.76
C MET A 110 21.31 -15.44 -9.80
N ASP A 111 21.41 -14.47 -10.72
CA ASP A 111 22.46 -14.46 -11.75
C ASP A 111 23.85 -14.32 -11.11
N VAL A 112 24.00 -13.43 -10.11
CA VAL A 112 25.25 -13.31 -9.33
C VAL A 112 25.55 -14.59 -8.56
N ALA A 113 24.53 -15.21 -7.96
CA ALA A 113 24.69 -16.47 -7.26
C ALA A 113 25.08 -17.61 -8.21
N ASP A 114 24.52 -17.67 -9.43
CA ASP A 114 24.88 -18.68 -10.43
C ASP A 114 26.32 -18.49 -10.92
N GLU A 115 26.76 -17.26 -11.14
CA GLU A 115 28.13 -16.95 -11.54
C GLU A 115 29.16 -17.28 -10.42
N GLU A 116 28.84 -16.99 -9.17
CA GLU A 116 29.68 -17.29 -8.00
C GLU A 116 29.64 -18.79 -7.60
N LEU A 117 28.48 -19.44 -7.68
CA LEU A 117 28.29 -20.84 -7.26
C LEU A 117 28.64 -21.85 -8.35
N SER A 118 28.56 -21.49 -9.64
CA SER A 118 28.93 -22.39 -10.74
C SER A 118 30.39 -22.85 -10.68
N LYS A 119 31.30 -22.02 -10.15
CA LYS A 119 32.70 -22.41 -9.89
C LYS A 119 32.83 -23.52 -8.83
N PRO A 120 32.38 -23.34 -7.57
CA PRO A 120 32.46 -24.39 -6.55
C PRO A 120 31.56 -25.60 -6.82
N ILE A 121 30.44 -25.47 -7.54
CA ILE A 121 29.61 -26.60 -7.99
C ILE A 121 30.40 -27.55 -8.89
N ASN A 122 31.17 -26.99 -9.84
CA ASN A 122 31.99 -27.79 -10.75
C ASN A 122 33.24 -28.34 -10.05
N GLU A 123 33.82 -27.61 -9.10
CA GLU A 123 35.04 -28.06 -8.40
C GLU A 123 34.77 -29.07 -7.29
N ASN A 124 33.68 -28.95 -6.51
CA ASN A 124 33.36 -29.85 -5.40
C ASN A 124 31.84 -30.09 -5.24
N PRO A 125 31.24 -30.96 -6.08
CA PRO A 125 29.79 -31.17 -6.12
C PRO A 125 29.21 -31.77 -4.83
N LYS A 126 29.99 -32.54 -4.07
CA LYS A 126 29.54 -33.18 -2.82
C LYS A 126 29.23 -32.17 -1.72
N THR A 127 30.02 -31.09 -1.60
CA THR A 127 29.80 -30.02 -0.62
C THR A 127 28.60 -29.16 -0.97
N THR A 128 28.37 -28.90 -2.26
CA THR A 128 27.21 -28.11 -2.70
C THR A 128 25.90 -28.86 -2.45
N LEU A 129 25.89 -30.17 -2.66
CA LEU A 129 24.72 -31.02 -2.41
C LEU A 129 24.38 -31.07 -0.90
N LEU A 130 25.40 -31.05 -0.04
CA LEU A 130 25.23 -30.93 1.42
C LEU A 130 24.69 -29.55 1.83
N LEU A 131 25.20 -28.46 1.25
CA LEU A 131 24.69 -27.10 1.53
C LEU A 131 23.25 -26.90 1.03
N ALA A 132 22.93 -27.42 -0.15
CA ALA A 132 21.58 -27.37 -0.71
C ALA A 132 20.56 -28.14 0.14
N SER A 133 20.94 -29.32 0.64
CA SER A 133 20.09 -30.13 1.53
C SER A 133 19.91 -29.48 2.90
N LEU A 134 20.94 -28.82 3.45
CA LEU A 134 20.84 -28.02 4.68
C LEU A 134 19.94 -26.81 4.52
N ALA A 135 20.08 -26.07 3.42
CA ALA A 135 19.23 -24.92 3.12
C ALA A 135 17.76 -25.33 2.93
N GLY A 136 17.52 -26.44 2.23
CA GLY A 136 16.18 -27.01 2.05
C GLY A 136 15.54 -27.44 3.38
N TYR A 137 16.30 -28.06 4.27
CA TYR A 137 15.83 -28.45 5.60
C TYR A 137 15.41 -27.24 6.45
N ILE A 138 16.24 -26.19 6.48
CA ILE A 138 15.95 -24.96 7.24
C ILE A 138 14.73 -24.22 6.66
N LEU A 139 14.57 -24.20 5.34
CA LEU A 139 13.40 -23.61 4.68
C LEU A 139 12.12 -24.38 4.98
N ALA A 140 12.19 -25.71 5.01
CA ALA A 140 11.05 -26.57 5.34
C ALA A 140 10.59 -26.34 6.79
N ASP A 141 11.52 -26.34 7.76
CA ASP A 141 11.22 -26.15 9.19
C ASP A 141 10.62 -24.77 9.54
N ARG A 142 10.80 -23.78 8.66
CA ARG A 142 10.31 -22.40 8.88
C ARG A 142 8.98 -22.09 8.22
N PHE A 143 8.53 -22.90 7.26
CA PHE A 143 7.32 -22.68 6.47
C PHE A 143 6.29 -23.82 6.54
N LEU A 144 6.69 -25.02 6.94
CA LEU A 144 5.79 -26.12 7.34
C LEU A 144 5.61 -26.14 8.85
#